data_AF-K9BBI8-F1
#
_entry.id   AF-K9BBI8-F1
#
_cell.length_a   1.000
_cell.length_b   1.000
_cell.length_c   1.000
_cell.angle_alpha   90.00
_cell.angle_beta   90.00
_cell.angle_gamma   90.00
#
_symmetry.space_group_name_H-M   'P 1'
#
loop_
_entity.id
_entity.type
_entity.pdbx_description
1 polymer ?
#
loop_
_entity_poly.entity_id
_entity_poly.type
_entity_poly.pdbx_seq_one_letter_code
_entity_poly.pdbx_strand_id
1 'polypeptide(L)'
;MALGPAAAFAGFKALNTYNKSKAEKKAYQQQAKIADLNAQLEDNQARNAIDYGRNQVEDYQRNVGAFKSSQINALADNGIDVSQGSAIDLLASTEMQAQSDIDTLRYNAALQSWGHQVNKTNYVNQARGLRVQANSINPIFNALLDGGQAFMQAGGLQGMGGAG
;
A
#
# COMPACT_ATOMS: atom_id res chain seq x y z
N MET A 1 -31.52 -16.93 -46.79
CA MET A 1 -31.24 -17.02 -45.34
C MET A 1 -31.46 -15.64 -44.73
N ALA A 2 -32.69 -15.33 -44.31
CA ALA A 2 -32.93 -14.12 -43.53
C ALA A 2 -32.48 -14.42 -42.10
N LEU A 3 -31.35 -13.85 -41.70
CA LEU A 3 -31.00 -13.72 -40.28
C LEU A 3 -32.13 -12.89 -39.65
N GLY A 4 -33.15 -13.56 -39.12
CA GLY A 4 -34.37 -12.91 -38.62
C GLY A 4 -34.10 -11.96 -37.44
N PRO A 5 -35.08 -11.16 -37.03
CA PRO A 5 -34.96 -10.17 -35.93
C PRO A 5 -34.37 -10.74 -34.63
N ALA A 6 -34.50 -12.06 -34.38
CA ALA A 6 -33.86 -12.77 -33.27
C ALA A 6 -32.31 -12.74 -33.31
N ALA A 7 -31.70 -12.87 -34.49
CA ALA A 7 -30.24 -12.84 -34.65
C ALA A 7 -29.68 -11.41 -34.47
N ALA A 8 -30.42 -10.40 -34.95
CA ALA A 8 -30.07 -8.99 -34.77
C ALA A 8 -30.13 -8.58 -33.28
N PHE A 9 -31.17 -9.00 -32.55
CA PHE A 9 -31.27 -8.76 -31.10
C PHE A 9 -30.17 -9.47 -30.30
N ALA A 10 -29.86 -10.72 -30.65
CA ALA A 10 -28.76 -11.47 -30.04
C ALA A 10 -27.39 -10.82 -30.28
N GLY A 11 -27.13 -10.37 -31.52
CA GLY A 11 -25.90 -9.66 -31.87
C GLY A 11 -25.76 -8.33 -31.13
N PHE A 12 -26.83 -7.54 -31.05
CA PHE A 12 -26.84 -6.28 -30.30
C PHE A 12 -26.56 -6.49 -28.80
N LYS A 13 -27.21 -7.49 -28.18
CA LYS A 13 -26.98 -7.81 -26.75
C LYS A 13 -25.54 -8.28 -26.51
N ALA A 14 -24.99 -9.13 -27.38
CA ALA A 14 -23.61 -9.58 -27.31
C ALA A 14 -22.60 -8.42 -27.41
N LEU A 15 -22.80 -7.48 -28.34
CA LEU A 15 -21.96 -6.29 -28.49
C LEU A 15 -22.02 -5.37 -27.25
N ASN A 16 -23.21 -5.20 -26.69
CA ASN A 16 -23.38 -4.41 -25.47
C ASN A 16 -22.66 -5.05 -24.28
N THR A 17 -22.82 -6.37 -24.08
CA THR A 17 -22.11 -7.13 -23.03
C THR A 17 -20.60 -7.08 -23.21
N TYR A 18 -20.11 -7.23 -24.44
CA TYR A 18 -18.67 -7.09 -24.74
C TYR A 18 -18.12 -5.75 -24.27
N ASN A 19 -18.77 -4.65 -24.64
CA ASN A 19 -18.34 -3.30 -24.27
C ASN A 19 -18.40 -3.08 -22.75
N LYS A 20 -19.46 -3.58 -22.09
CA LYS A 20 -19.59 -3.53 -20.63
C LYS A 20 -18.48 -4.31 -19.92
N SER A 21 -18.25 -5.58 -20.29
CA SER A 21 -17.20 -6.40 -19.69
C SER A 21 -15.80 -5.84 -19.96
N LYS A 22 -15.56 -5.23 -21.13
CA LYS A 22 -14.29 -4.54 -21.42
C LYS A 22 -14.09 -3.32 -20.51
N ALA A 23 -15.13 -2.52 -20.32
CA ALA A 23 -15.09 -1.35 -19.44
C ALA A 23 -14.87 -1.76 -17.98
N GLU A 24 -15.57 -2.79 -17.52
CA GLU A 24 -15.45 -3.37 -16.18
C GLU A 24 -14.03 -3.91 -15.92
N LYS A 25 -13.49 -4.70 -16.85
CA LYS A 25 -12.09 -5.18 -16.79
C LYS A 25 -11.11 -4.02 -16.67
N LYS A 26 -11.30 -2.96 -17.46
CA LYS A 26 -10.43 -1.77 -17.42
C LYS A 26 -10.57 -1.01 -16.09
N ALA A 27 -11.77 -0.94 -15.53
CA ALA A 27 -12.01 -0.32 -14.23
C ALA A 27 -11.24 -1.04 -13.11
N TYR A 28 -11.30 -2.38 -13.07
CA TYR A 28 -10.52 -3.17 -12.12
C TYR A 28 -9.01 -2.99 -12.28
N GLN A 29 -8.51 -2.91 -13.52
CA GLN A 29 -7.10 -2.62 -13.78
C GLN A 29 -6.69 -1.23 -13.30
N GLN A 30 -7.55 -0.22 -13.46
CA GLN A 30 -7.29 1.14 -12.97
C GLN A 30 -7.28 1.18 -11.43
N GLN A 31 -8.24 0.51 -10.78
CA GLN A 31 -8.25 0.39 -9.32
C GLN A 31 -6.99 -0.32 -8.81
N ALA A 32 -6.53 -1.36 -9.50
CA ALA A 32 -5.29 -2.05 -9.13
C ALA A 32 -4.08 -1.10 -9.21
N LYS A 33 -4.01 -0.27 -10.26
CA LYS A 33 -2.95 0.73 -10.41
C LYS A 33 -2.97 1.78 -9.30
N ILE A 34 -4.16 2.22 -8.87
CA ILE A 34 -4.30 3.14 -7.74
C ILE A 34 -3.78 2.48 -6.46
N ALA A 35 -4.14 1.21 -6.22
CA ALA A 35 -3.61 0.46 -5.08
C ALA A 35 -2.07 0.32 -5.15
N ASP A 36 -1.47 0.06 -6.32
CA ASP A 36 0.00 0.04 -6.46
C ASP A 36 0.63 1.41 -6.14
N LEU A 37 0.00 2.51 -6.54
CA LEU A 37 0.48 3.86 -6.22
C LEU A 37 0.41 4.13 -4.72
N ASN A 38 -0.67 3.72 -4.06
CA ASN A 38 -0.79 3.81 -2.61
C ASN A 38 0.27 2.95 -1.91
N ALA A 39 0.55 1.74 -2.42
CA ALA A 39 1.64 0.92 -1.89
C ALA A 39 3.01 1.60 -2.01
N GLN A 40 3.30 2.26 -3.13
CA GLN A 40 4.54 3.02 -3.31
C GLN A 40 4.61 4.23 -2.38
N LEU A 41 3.50 4.93 -2.20
CA LEU A 41 3.41 6.04 -1.24
C LEU A 41 3.73 5.58 0.17
N GLU A 42 3.13 4.49 0.63
CA GLU A 42 3.42 3.89 1.94
C GLU A 42 4.88 3.43 2.05
N ASP A 43 5.48 2.86 0.99
CA ASP A 43 6.91 2.50 1.01
C ASP A 43 7.81 3.74 1.20
N ASN A 44 7.49 4.85 0.53
CA ASN A 44 8.22 6.10 0.70
C ASN A 44 8.03 6.66 2.11
N GLN A 45 6.80 6.63 2.65
CA GLN A 45 6.52 7.05 4.02
C GLN A 45 7.26 6.20 5.06
N ALA A 46 7.37 4.89 4.82
CA ALA A 46 8.14 3.99 5.67
C ALA A 46 9.62 4.40 5.74
N ARG A 47 10.24 4.68 4.58
CA ARG A 47 11.64 5.14 4.52
C ARG A 47 11.81 6.49 5.20
N ASN A 48 10.91 7.42 4.92
CA ASN A 48 10.93 8.75 5.52
C ASN A 48 10.83 8.65 7.05
N ALA A 49 10.01 7.76 7.61
CA ALA A 49 9.91 7.57 9.06
C ALA A 49 11.25 7.18 9.70
N ILE A 50 12.03 6.31 9.05
CA ILE A 50 13.39 5.96 9.51
C ILE A 50 14.32 7.17 9.42
N ASP A 51 14.29 7.91 8.31
CA ASP A 51 15.14 9.09 8.12
C ASP A 51 14.82 10.20 9.15
N TYR A 52 13.53 10.45 9.41
CA TYR A 52 13.10 11.37 10.47
C TYR A 52 13.58 10.92 11.84
N GLY A 53 13.44 9.62 12.16
CA GLY A 53 13.95 9.06 13.41
C GLY A 53 15.46 9.21 13.57
N ARG A 54 16.22 9.02 12.48
CA ARG A 54 17.67 9.23 12.48
C ARG A 54 18.01 10.70 12.77
N ASN A 55 17.34 11.65 12.12
CA ASN A 55 17.55 13.07 12.38
C ASN A 55 17.23 13.43 13.84
N GLN A 56 16.14 12.89 14.40
CA GLN A 56 15.81 13.09 15.82
C GLN A 56 16.89 12.56 16.75
N VAL A 57 17.47 11.39 16.46
CA VAL A 57 18.59 10.84 17.23
C VAL A 57 19.81 11.74 17.14
N GLU A 58 20.16 12.22 15.94
CA GLU A 58 21.30 13.11 15.74
C GLU A 58 21.11 14.44 16.49
N ASP A 59 19.91 15.02 16.45
CA ASP A 59 19.56 16.24 17.18
C ASP A 59 19.63 16.04 18.70
N TYR A 60 19.08 14.93 19.19
CA TYR A 60 19.12 14.58 20.60
C TYR A 60 20.55 14.37 21.10
N GLN A 61 21.39 13.65 20.34
CA GLN A 61 22.79 13.45 20.67
C GLN A 61 23.56 14.78 20.77
N ARG A 62 23.30 15.74 19.88
CA ARG A 62 23.90 17.09 19.98
C ARG A 62 23.50 17.80 21.26
N ASN A 63 22.23 17.72 21.65
CA ASN A 63 21.73 18.32 22.89
C ASN A 63 22.34 17.66 24.13
N VAL A 64 22.44 16.33 24.16
CA VAL A 64 23.12 15.58 25.24
C VAL A 64 24.59 15.97 25.33
N GLY A 65 25.29 16.11 24.19
CA GLY A 65 26.68 16.56 24.17
C GLY A 65 26.87 17.96 24.76
N ALA A 66 26.00 18.91 24.39
CA ALA A 66 25.99 20.26 24.96
C ALA A 66 25.68 20.24 26.47
N PHE A 67 24.71 19.43 26.89
CA PHE A 67 24.36 19.28 28.29
C PHE A 67 25.50 18.66 29.12
N LYS A 68 26.12 17.57 28.65
CA LYS A 68 27.32 16.99 29.29
C LYS A 68 28.44 18.02 29.39
N SER A 69 28.68 18.81 28.34
CA SER A 69 29.69 19.88 28.35
C SER A 69 29.38 20.95 29.41
N SER A 70 28.11 21.34 29.57
CA SER A 70 27.70 22.26 30.64
C SER A 70 27.88 21.68 32.05
N GLN A 71 27.61 20.39 32.25
CA GLN A 71 27.86 19.69 33.51
C GLN A 71 29.35 19.66 33.84
N ILE A 72 30.21 19.35 32.86
CA ILE A 72 31.67 19.35 33.02
C ILE A 72 32.16 20.74 33.42
N ASN A 73 31.72 21.79 32.72
CA ASN A 73 32.13 23.17 33.04
C ASN A 73 31.68 23.57 34.45
N ALA A 74 30.44 23.25 34.84
CA ALA A 74 29.94 23.56 36.17
C ALA A 74 30.73 22.81 37.28
N LEU A 75 31.07 21.54 37.06
CA LEU A 75 31.89 20.77 38.01
C LEU A 75 33.30 21.34 38.11
N ALA A 76 33.92 21.69 36.97
CA ALA A 76 35.24 22.31 36.92
C ALA A 76 35.26 23.69 37.61
N ASP A 77 34.24 24.52 37.40
CA ASP A 77 34.09 25.84 38.05
C ASP A 77 33.96 25.72 39.58
N ASN A 78 33.41 24.60 40.07
CA ASN A 78 33.33 24.27 41.49
C ASN A 78 34.58 23.54 42.02
N GLY A 79 35.63 23.39 41.21
CA GLY A 79 36.88 22.72 41.59
C GLY A 79 36.77 21.21 41.75
N ILE A 80 35.71 20.58 41.22
CA ILE A 80 35.49 19.14 41.28
C ILE A 80 36.20 18.49 40.09
N ASP A 81 37.04 17.49 40.38
CA ASP A 81 37.68 16.68 39.34
C ASP A 81 36.62 15.80 38.65
N VAL A 82 36.34 16.11 37.39
CA VAL A 82 35.35 15.42 36.55
C VAL A 82 35.77 14.00 36.15
N SER A 83 37.03 13.63 36.38
CA SER A 83 37.57 12.32 36.02
C SER A 83 37.41 11.25 37.11
N GLN A 84 36.89 11.61 38.30
CA GLN A 84 36.88 10.72 39.46
C GLN A 84 35.60 10.85 40.30
N GLY A 85 35.28 9.80 41.08
CA GLY A 85 34.22 9.82 42.08
C GLY A 85 32.81 10.06 41.54
N SER A 86 31.98 10.80 42.27
CA SER A 86 30.57 11.01 41.93
C SER A 86 30.36 11.81 40.63
N ALA A 87 31.36 12.56 40.16
CA ALA A 87 31.29 13.34 38.94
C ALA A 87 31.26 12.44 37.69
N ILE A 88 32.07 11.37 37.66
CA ILE A 88 32.06 10.43 36.53
C ILE A 88 30.79 9.57 36.52
N ASP A 89 30.27 9.20 37.70
CA ASP A 89 29.00 8.48 37.82
C ASP A 89 27.80 9.32 37.33
N LEU A 90 27.82 10.63 37.58
CA LEU A 90 26.81 11.57 37.07
C LEU A 90 26.84 11.66 35.54
N LEU A 91 28.03 11.78 34.94
CA LEU A 91 28.17 11.82 33.48
C LEU A 91 27.79 10.47 32.84
N ALA A 92 28.16 9.36 33.46
CA ALA A 92 27.82 8.01 33.02
C ALA A 92 26.31 7.76 33.10
N SER A 93 25.65 8.14 34.19
CA SER A 93 24.19 8.03 34.33
C SER A 93 23.45 8.90 33.30
N THR A 94 23.94 10.12 33.03
CA THR A 94 23.40 10.97 31.95
C THR A 94 23.49 10.26 30.60
N GLU A 95 24.62 9.59 30.31
CA GLU A 95 24.83 8.87 29.06
C GLU A 95 23.98 7.60 28.95
N MET A 96 23.80 6.86 30.05
CA MET A 96 22.88 5.72 30.10
C MET A 96 21.44 6.15 29.82
N GLN A 97 21.00 7.26 30.41
CA GLN A 97 19.67 7.81 30.14
C GLN A 97 19.55 8.27 28.68
N ALA A 98 20.57 8.96 28.17
CA ALA A 98 20.61 9.37 26.77
C ALA A 98 20.53 8.19 25.79
N GLN A 99 21.22 7.08 26.08
CA GLN A 99 21.17 5.89 25.26
C GLN A 99 19.77 5.26 25.26
N SER A 100 19.11 5.20 26.43
CA SER A 100 17.72 4.73 26.54
C SER A 100 16.75 5.59 25.71
N ASP A 101 16.90 6.91 25.72
CA ASP A 101 16.09 7.83 24.93
C ASP A 101 16.35 7.66 23.42
N ILE A 102 17.62 7.49 23.02
CA ILE A 102 18.01 7.20 21.63
C ILE A 102 17.35 5.91 21.14
N ASP A 103 17.40 4.85 21.95
CA ASP A 103 16.78 3.57 21.58
C ASP A 103 15.27 3.69 21.47
N THR A 104 14.64 4.51 22.31
CA THR A 104 13.22 4.84 22.21
C THR A 104 12.89 5.59 20.90
N LEU A 105 13.70 6.58 20.51
CA LEU A 105 13.53 7.30 19.24
C LEU A 105 13.66 6.36 18.04
N ARG A 106 14.68 5.49 18.03
CA ARG A 106 14.88 4.48 16.99
C ARG A 106 13.73 3.49 16.93
N TYR A 107 13.27 3.01 18.08
CA TYR A 107 12.14 2.11 18.18
C TYR A 107 10.87 2.73 17.60
N ASN A 108 10.55 3.97 17.97
CA ASN A 108 9.37 4.68 17.47
C ASN A 108 9.43 4.86 15.94
N ALA A 109 10.60 5.24 15.41
CA ALA A 109 10.81 5.35 13.96
C ALA A 109 10.63 4.01 13.24
N ALA A 110 11.20 2.94 13.78
CA ALA A 110 11.03 1.59 13.25
C ALA A 110 9.57 1.13 13.29
N LEU A 111 8.86 1.42 14.37
CA LEU A 111 7.44 1.08 14.53
C LEU A 111 6.57 1.82 13.50
N GLN A 112 6.81 3.12 13.28
CA GLN A 112 6.12 3.90 12.24
C GLN A 112 6.41 3.34 10.85
N SER A 113 7.68 3.09 10.54
CA SER A 113 8.09 2.47 9.27
C SER A 113 7.42 1.12 9.05
N TRP A 114 7.36 0.29 10.08
CA TRP A 114 6.71 -1.02 10.02
C TRP A 114 5.20 -0.90 9.74
N GLY A 115 4.50 0.03 10.39
CA GLY A 115 3.08 0.30 10.11
C GLY A 115 2.82 0.65 8.64
N HIS A 116 3.67 1.49 8.05
CA HIS A 116 3.61 1.82 6.63
C HIS A 116 3.91 0.60 5.74
N GLN A 117 4.88 -0.26 6.09
CA GLN A 117 5.15 -1.49 5.34
C GLN A 117 3.98 -2.49 5.39
N VAL A 118 3.23 -2.54 6.50
CA VAL A 118 1.99 -3.31 6.62
C VAL A 118 0.93 -2.76 5.66
N ASN A 119 0.71 -1.44 5.65
CA ASN A 119 -0.24 -0.80 4.73
C ASN A 119 0.14 -1.03 3.26
N LYS A 120 1.43 -0.89 2.92
CA LYS A 120 1.96 -1.24 1.60
C LYS A 120 1.59 -2.67 1.21
N THR A 121 1.80 -3.63 2.10
CA THR A 121 1.48 -5.05 1.84
C THR A 121 -0.01 -5.24 1.59
N ASN A 122 -0.87 -4.56 2.36
CA ASN A 122 -2.32 -4.58 2.16
C ASN A 122 -2.70 -4.03 0.78
N TYR A 123 -2.13 -2.90 0.36
CA TYR A 123 -2.38 -2.33 -0.97
C TYR A 123 -1.85 -3.23 -2.10
N VAL A 124 -0.69 -3.86 -1.94
CA VAL A 124 -0.18 -4.84 -2.91
C VAL A 124 -1.13 -6.02 -3.05
N ASN A 125 -1.67 -6.53 -1.93
CA ASN A 125 -2.64 -7.62 -1.95
C ASN A 125 -3.97 -7.18 -2.60
N GLN A 126 -4.43 -5.96 -2.32
CA GLN A 126 -5.59 -5.38 -2.98
C GLN A 126 -5.39 -5.27 -4.50
N ALA A 127 -4.24 -4.73 -4.95
CA ALA A 127 -3.90 -4.63 -6.37
C ALA A 127 -3.88 -6.00 -7.05
N ARG A 128 -3.30 -7.02 -6.40
CA ARG A 128 -3.32 -8.40 -6.88
C ARG A 128 -4.75 -8.95 -7.01
N GLY A 129 -5.58 -8.78 -5.98
CA GLY A 129 -6.98 -9.22 -6.00
C GLY A 129 -7.78 -8.56 -7.12
N LEU A 130 -7.59 -7.25 -7.33
CA LEU A 130 -8.24 -6.49 -8.42
C LEU A 130 -7.78 -6.98 -9.80
N ARG A 131 -6.49 -7.30 -9.96
CA ARG A 131 -5.97 -7.89 -11.21
C ARG A 131 -6.53 -9.29 -11.46
N VAL A 132 -6.69 -10.10 -10.42
CA VAL A 132 -7.33 -11.42 -10.54
C VAL A 132 -8.79 -11.27 -11.02
N GLN A 133 -9.55 -10.31 -10.46
CA GLN A 133 -10.91 -9.99 -10.94
C GLN A 133 -10.92 -9.48 -12.38
N ALA A 134 -9.96 -8.62 -12.75
CA ALA A 134 -9.84 -8.17 -14.14
C ALA A 134 -9.52 -9.34 -15.10
N ASN A 135 -8.72 -10.31 -14.66
CA ASN A 135 -8.32 -11.46 -15.46
C ASN A 135 -9.40 -12.53 -15.57
N SER A 136 -10.30 -12.65 -14.58
CA SER A 136 -11.45 -13.55 -14.66
C SER A 136 -12.51 -13.05 -15.64
N ILE A 137 -12.55 -11.74 -15.93
CA ILE A 137 -13.44 -11.17 -16.95
C ILE A 137 -12.89 -11.45 -18.35
N ASN A 138 -13.65 -12.26 -19.10
CA ASN A 138 -13.44 -12.55 -20.52
C ASN A 138 -14.56 -11.93 -21.37
N PRO A 139 -14.35 -10.71 -21.94
CA PRO A 139 -15.40 -9.98 -22.67
C PRO A 139 -15.95 -10.75 -23.87
N ILE A 140 -15.11 -11.49 -24.58
CA ILE A 140 -15.51 -12.27 -25.76
C ILE A 140 -16.37 -13.47 -25.33
N PHE A 141 -15.96 -14.18 -24.28
CA PHE A 141 -16.73 -15.32 -23.77
C PHE A 141 -18.07 -14.87 -23.19
N ASN A 142 -18.11 -13.80 -22.39
CA ASN A 142 -19.35 -13.24 -21.84
C ASN A 142 -20.29 -12.77 -22.95
N ALA A 143 -19.76 -12.11 -23.99
CA ALA A 143 -20.55 -11.68 -25.15
C ALA A 143 -21.12 -12.87 -25.94
N LEU A 144 -20.33 -13.94 -26.13
CA LEU A 144 -20.78 -15.18 -26.77
C LEU A 144 -21.90 -15.84 -25.96
N LEU A 145 -21.74 -15.94 -24.65
CA LEU A 145 -22.69 -16.61 -23.76
C LEU A 145 -24.01 -15.86 -23.71
N ASP A 146 -23.98 -14.53 -23.59
CA ASP A 146 -25.17 -13.67 -23.63
C ASP A 146 -25.84 -13.66 -25.01
N GLY A 147 -25.06 -13.65 -26.09
CA GLY A 147 -25.55 -13.75 -27.46
C GLY A 147 -26.23 -15.10 -27.73
N GLY A 148 -25.62 -16.19 -27.27
CA GLY A 148 -26.18 -17.55 -27.35
C GLY A 148 -27.44 -17.72 -26.51
N GLN A 149 -27.47 -17.16 -25.29
CA GLN A 149 -28.69 -17.16 -24.46
C GLN A 149 -29.81 -16.31 -25.07
N ALA A 150 -29.49 -15.14 -25.61
CA ALA A 150 -30.47 -14.30 -26.30
C ALA A 150 -31.01 -14.99 -27.55
N PHE A 151 -30.15 -15.69 -28.30
CA PHE A 151 -30.55 -16.49 -29.45
C PHE A 151 -31.48 -17.66 -29.04
N MET A 152 -31.17 -18.37 -27.94
CA MET A 152 -32.02 -19.42 -27.40
C MET A 152 -33.37 -18.88 -26.88
N GLN A 153 -33.37 -17.76 -26.13
CA GLN A 153 -34.59 -17.12 -25.63
C GLN A 153 -35.46 -16.52 -26.75
N ALA A 154 -34.85 -16.07 -27.84
CA ALA A 154 -35.56 -15.55 -29.01
C ALA A 154 -36.08 -16.66 -29.94
N GLY A 155 -36.07 -17.94 -29.51
CA GLY A 155 -36.66 -19.05 -30.25
C GLY A 155 -35.72 -19.74 -31.25
N GLY A 156 -34.41 -19.56 -31.15
CA GLY A 156 -33.40 -20.07 -32.10
C GLY A 156 -33.39 -21.59 -32.34
N LEU A 157 -34.05 -22.38 -31.48
CA LEU A 157 -34.29 -23.82 -31.69
C LEU A 157 -35.74 -24.15 -32.09
N GLN A 158 -36.72 -23.31 -31.77
CA GLN A 158 -38.13 -23.53 -32.11
C GLN A 158 -38.48 -23.02 -33.52
N GLY A 159 -37.69 -22.09 -34.06
CA GLY A 159 -37.80 -21.61 -35.45
C GLY A 159 -37.06 -22.47 -36.50
N MET A 160 -36.18 -23.40 -36.08
CA MET A 160 -35.46 -24.30 -37.00
C MET A 160 -36.03 -25.73 -37.07
N GLY A 161 -36.92 -26.11 -36.15
CA GLY A 161 -37.56 -27.44 -36.13
C GLY A 161 -39.01 -27.49 -36.64
N GLY A 162 -39.58 -26.36 -37.07
CA GLY A 162 -41.00 -26.23 -37.45
C GLY A 162 -41.28 -26.17 -38.95
N ALA A 163 -40.46 -26.81 -39.78
CA ALA A 163 -40.72 -27.01 -41.20
C ALA A 163 -40.68 -28.52 -41.51
N GLY A 164 -41.65 -29.25 -40.96
CA GLY A 164 -42.04 -30.60 -41.34
C GLY A 164 -43.52 -30.59 -41.69
#